data_AF-A0A1G3FG04-F1
#
_entry.id   AF-A0A1G3FG04-F1
#
_cell.length_a   1.000
_cell.length_b   1.000
_cell.length_c   1.000
_cell.angle_alpha   90.00
_cell.angle_beta   90.00
_cell.angle_gamma   90.00
#
_symmetry.space_group_name_H-M   'P 1'
#
loop_
_entity.id
_entity.type
_entity.pdbx_description
1 polymer ?
#
loop_
_entity_poly.entity_id
_entity_poly.type
_entity_poly.pdbx_seq_one_letter_code
_entity_poly.pdbx_strand_id
1 'polypeptide(L)' 'MANIKSAKKRARQSEQRRLRNISARSMVRTALKKVVKAIEAKDKAAAVAAFTAAQPVAALV' A
#
# COMPACT_ATOMS: atom_id res chain seq x y z
N MET A 1 -12.95 16.31 -23.73
CA MET A 1 -14.36 16.22 -23.29
C MET A 1 -14.71 14.75 -23.02
N ALA A 2 -15.39 14.44 -21.91
CA ALA A 2 -15.74 13.08 -21.45
C ALA A 2 -16.74 12.31 -22.36
N ASN A 3 -16.87 12.71 -23.61
CA ASN A 3 -17.83 12.19 -24.58
C ASN A 3 -17.21 11.20 -25.58
N ILE A 4 -15.88 11.00 -25.55
CA ILE A 4 -15.19 10.05 -26.43
C ILE A 4 -15.24 8.64 -25.77
N LYS A 5 -15.52 7.58 -26.56
CA LYS A 5 -15.58 6.19 -26.07
C LYS A 5 -14.31 5.76 -25.31
N SER A 6 -13.15 6.26 -25.71
CA SER A 6 -11.87 6.01 -25.03
C SER A 6 -11.81 6.61 -23.62
N ALA A 7 -12.37 7.80 -23.40
CA ALA A 7 -12.43 8.46 -22.10
C ALA A 7 -13.29 7.65 -21.11
N LYS A 8 -14.46 7.17 -21.54
CA LYS A 8 -15.32 6.27 -20.73
C LYS A 8 -14.62 4.96 -20.38
N LYS A 9 -13.81 4.40 -21.29
CA LYS A 9 -12.98 3.21 -21.01
C LYS A 9 -11.90 3.51 -19.98
N ARG A 10 -11.20 4.64 -20.10
CA ARG A 10 -10.14 5.06 -19.17
C ARG A 10 -10.67 5.36 -17.77
N ALA A 11 -11.87 5.94 -17.66
CA ALA A 11 -12.53 6.16 -16.38
C ALA A 11 -12.75 4.84 -15.61
N ARG A 12 -13.28 3.81 -16.29
CA ARG A 12 -13.47 2.46 -15.69
C ARG A 12 -12.15 1.81 -15.27
N GLN A 13 -11.12 1.91 -16.11
CA GLN A 13 -9.79 1.38 -15.79
C GLN A 13 -9.12 2.13 -14.62
N SER A 14 -9.33 3.44 -14.55
CA SER A 14 -8.80 4.29 -13.47
C SER A 14 -9.39 3.91 -12.12
N GLU A 15 -10.71 3.69 -12.05
CA GLU A 15 -11.39 3.22 -10.84
C GLU A 15 -10.82 1.87 -10.34
N GLN A 16 -10.68 0.89 -11.22
CA GLN A 16 -10.11 -0.42 -10.86
C GLN A 16 -8.67 -0.30 -10.33
N ARG A 17 -7.83 0.50 -11.00
CA ARG A 17 -6.45 0.75 -10.56
C ARG A 17 -6.41 1.50 -9.23
N ARG A 18 -7.30 2.48 -9.05
CA ARG A 18 -7.43 3.27 -7.82
C ARG A 18 -7.75 2.35 -6.64
N LEU A 19 -8.75 1.48 -6.77
CA LEU A 19 -9.13 0.54 -5.71
C LEU A 19 -7.95 -0.37 -5.30
N ARG A 20 -7.23 -0.93 -6.28
CA ARG A 20 -6.05 -1.77 -6.02
C ARG A 20 -4.91 -1.00 -5.34
N ASN A 21 -4.65 0.23 -5.79
CA ASN A 21 -3.55 1.02 -5.25
C ASN A 21 -3.89 1.58 -3.86
N ILE A 22 -5.16 1.85 -3.57
CA ILE A 22 -5.60 2.25 -2.23
C ILE A 22 -5.39 1.13 -1.22
N SER A 23 -5.77 -0.12 -1.57
CA SER A 23 -5.58 -1.25 -0.67
C SER A 23 -4.09 -1.55 -0.43
N ALA A 24 -3.28 -1.55 -1.49
CA ALA A 24 -1.82 -1.72 -1.40
C ALA A 24 -1.17 -0.61 -0.53
N ARG A 25 -1.50 0.66 -0.77
CA ARG A 25 -0.96 1.78 0.01
C ARG A 25 -1.36 1.73 1.48
N SER A 26 -2.58 1.29 1.79
CA SER A 26 -3.06 1.13 3.15
C SER A 26 -2.33 0.00 3.88
N MET A 27 -2.06 -1.10 3.17
CA MET A 27 -1.28 -2.22 3.70
C MET A 27 0.16 -1.80 4.06
N VAL A 28 0.84 -1.06 3.17
CA VAL A 28 2.17 -0.50 3.42
C VAL A 28 2.17 0.41 4.64
N ARG A 29 1.21 1.35 4.74
CA ARG A 29 1.11 2.26 5.89
C ARG A 29 0.92 1.52 7.22
N THR A 30 0.08 0.48 7.23
CA THR A 30 -0.16 -0.32 8.43
C THR A 30 1.08 -1.12 8.83
N ALA A 31 1.81 -1.70 7.87
CA ALA A 31 3.06 -2.42 8.13
C ALA A 31 4.12 -1.48 8.73
N LEU A 32 4.31 -0.29 8.15
CA LEU A 32 5.23 0.72 8.68
C LEU A 32 4.82 1.18 10.08
N LYS A 33 3.53 1.39 10.33
CA LYS A 33 3.03 1.77 11.67
C LYS A 33 3.31 0.70 12.73
N LYS A 34 3.22 -0.58 12.36
CA LYS A 34 3.60 -1.69 13.26
C LYS A 34 5.09 -1.69 13.58
N VAL A 35 5.94 -1.47 12.56
CA VAL A 35 7.40 -1.35 12.75
C VAL A 35 7.74 -0.19 13.68
N VAL A 36 7.19 1.01 13.44
CA VAL A 36 7.45 2.20 14.28
C VAL A 36 7.02 1.96 15.73
N LYS A 37 5.85 1.37 15.96
CA LYS A 37 5.40 1.00 17.31
C LYS A 37 6.32 -0.01 18.00
N ALA A 38 6.82 -1.01 17.26
CA ALA A 38 7.76 -2.00 17.80
C ALA A 38 9.11 -1.35 18.17
N ILE A 39 9.55 -0.35 17.39
CA ILE A 39 10.76 0.43 17.67
C ILE A 39 10.57 1.30 18.92
N GLU A 40 9.42 1.98 19.07
CA GLU A 40 9.07 2.74 20.28
C GLU A 40 9.04 1.86 21.53
N ALA A 41 8.58 0.62 21.40
CA ALA A 41 8.58 -0.39 22.47
C ALA A 41 9.98 -0.98 22.78
N LYS A 42 11.04 -0.56 22.07
CA LYS A 42 12.43 -1.06 22.19
C LYS A 42 12.62 -2.56 21.96
N ASP A 43 11.68 -3.22 21.28
CA ASP A 43 11.78 -4.65 20.95
C ASP A 43 12.46 -4.86 19.59
N LYS A 44 13.77 -5.14 19.63
CA LYS A 44 14.59 -5.35 18.43
C LYS A 44 14.19 -6.58 17.62
N ALA A 45 13.75 -7.65 18.26
CA ALA A 45 13.41 -8.89 17.55
C ALA A 45 12.11 -8.73 16.75
N ALA A 46 11.10 -8.11 17.38
CA ALA A 46 9.83 -7.82 16.73
C ALA A 46 9.98 -6.80 15.58
N ALA A 47 10.87 -5.80 15.73
CA ALA A 47 11.13 -4.82 14.69
C ALA A 47 11.74 -5.44 13.42
N VAL A 48 12.70 -6.37 13.56
CA VAL A 48 13.35 -7.04 12.42
C VAL A 48 12.39 -7.98 11.69
N ALA A 49 11.55 -8.73 12.42
CA ALA A 49 10.51 -9.58 11.83
C ALA A 49 9.43 -8.75 11.10
N ALA A 50 9.03 -7.61 11.68
CA ALA A 50 8.08 -6.70 11.04
C ALA A 50 8.68 -6.01 9.80
N PHE A 51 9.98 -5.69 9.81
CA PHE A 51 10.67 -5.07 8.68
C PHE A 51 10.84 -6.04 7.50
N THR A 52 11.21 -7.30 7.77
CA THR A 52 11.28 -8.36 6.73
C THR A 52 9.92 -8.66 6.12
N ALA A 53 8.85 -8.63 6.92
CA ALA A 53 7.47 -8.75 6.41
C ALA A 53 7.00 -7.50 5.64
N ALA A 54 7.53 -6.31 5.96
CA ALA A 54 7.18 -5.05 5.29
C ALA A 54 7.89 -4.89 3.94
N GLN A 55 9.07 -5.48 3.73
CA GLN A 55 9.81 -5.43 2.47
C GLN A 55 8.99 -5.87 1.22
N PRO A 56 8.34 -7.05 1.19
CA PRO A 56 7.55 -7.46 0.04
C PRO A 56 6.30 -6.58 -0.16
N VAL A 57 5.78 -5.97 0.91
CA VAL A 57 4.60 -5.10 0.87
C VAL A 57 4.96 -3.72 0.31
N ALA A 58 6.14 -3.19 0.61
CA ALA A 58 6.63 -1.93 0.05
C ALA A 58 6.83 -2.00 -1.48
N ALA A 59 7.13 -3.18 -2.03
CA ALA A 59 7.30 -3.41 -3.46
C ALA A 59 5.99 -3.51 -4.27
N LEU A 60 4.82 -3.49 -3.61
CA LEU A 60 3.50 -3.70 -4.24
C LEU A 60 2.80 -2.42 -4.74
N VAL A 61 3.41 -1.24 -4.57
CA VAL A 61 2.87 0.06 -5.03
C VAL A 61 3.56 0.50 -6.31
#